data_AF-A0A7X9PEZ4-F1
#
_entry.id   AF-A0A7X9PEZ4-F1
#
_cell.length_a   1.000
_cell.length_b   1.000
_cell.length_c   1.000
_cell.angle_alpha   90.00
_cell.angle_beta   90.00
_cell.angle_gamma   90.00
#
_symmetry.space_group_name_H-M   'P 1'
#
loop_
_entity.id
_entity.type
_entity.pdbx_description
1 polymer ?
#
loop_
_entity_poly.entity_id
_entity_poly.type
_entity_poly.pdbx_seq_one_letter_code
_entity_poly.pdbx_strand_id
1 'polypeptide(L)'
;ASHHGTDEHVAVIQGIHRKIGVTEADLLCGMHSPSDCETAERMYLNHEANSPLRHNCSGKHTGMLAHALLRGLPTADYINPKHPIQQTIFETFSEMTGIPVSEMAFGTDGCSAPVFAVPMRAAAWAFAQLADPGALPEPRRSALQHIF
;
A
#
# COMPACT_ATOMS: atom_id res chain seq x y z
N ALA A 1 -5.63 5.87 -2.01
CA ALA A 1 -4.48 6.64 -1.50
C ALA A 1 -4.32 6.37 -0.01
N SER A 2 -3.09 6.33 0.52
CA SER A 2 -2.81 6.18 1.96
C SER A 2 -2.86 7.49 2.75
N HIS A 3 -2.62 8.65 2.12
CA HIS A 3 -2.65 9.96 2.78
C HIS A 3 -2.60 11.11 1.77
N HIS A 4 -2.68 12.36 2.26
CA HIS A 4 -2.69 13.57 1.43
C HIS A 4 -1.33 14.28 1.29
N GLY A 5 -0.28 13.81 1.99
CA GLY A 5 1.09 14.31 1.81
C GLY A 5 1.49 15.48 2.73
N THR A 6 0.71 15.73 3.78
CA THR A 6 1.00 16.72 4.83
C THR A 6 2.26 16.36 5.63
N ASP A 7 2.75 17.31 6.42
CA ASP A 7 3.95 17.13 7.25
C ASP A 7 3.77 16.04 8.31
N GLU A 8 2.58 15.92 8.89
CA GLU A 8 2.25 14.85 9.84
C GLU A 8 2.35 13.47 9.19
N HIS A 9 1.88 13.33 7.95
CA HIS A 9 1.99 12.07 7.21
C HIS A 9 3.45 11.72 6.94
N VAL A 10 4.28 12.70 6.54
CA VAL A 10 5.71 12.50 6.36
C VAL A 10 6.38 12.07 7.67
N ALA A 11 6.05 12.71 8.79
CA ALA A 11 6.60 12.38 10.10
C ALA A 11 6.27 10.94 10.52
N VAL A 12 5.04 10.47 10.27
CA VAL A 12 4.62 9.08 10.52
C VAL A 12 5.44 8.10 9.68
N ILE A 13 5.58 8.35 8.37
CA ILE A 13 6.33 7.48 7.46
C ILE A 13 7.79 7.40 7.84
N GLN A 14 8.43 8.54 8.12
CA GLN A 14 9.81 8.57 8.59
C GLN A 14 9.97 7.85 9.93
N GLY A 15 8.96 7.91 10.80
CA GLY A 15 8.91 7.13 12.03
C GLY A 15 8.91 5.61 11.79
N ILE A 16 8.17 5.15 10.78
CA ILE A 16 8.17 3.74 10.39
C ILE A 16 9.51 3.36 9.75
N HIS A 17 10.03 4.18 8.83
CA HIS A 17 11.31 3.99 8.15
C HIS A 17 12.46 3.80 9.14
N ARG A 18 12.54 4.63 10.19
CA ARG A 18 13.53 4.49 11.26
C ARG A 18 13.42 3.14 12.00
N LYS A 19 12.21 2.61 12.19
CA LYS A 19 12.00 1.33 12.89
C LYS A 19 12.40 0.13 12.04
N ILE A 20 12.15 0.19 10.73
CA ILE A 20 12.41 -0.92 9.82
C ILE A 20 13.77 -0.82 9.10
N GLY A 21 14.47 0.31 9.23
CA GLY A 21 15.80 0.48 8.65
C GLY A 21 15.80 0.73 7.14
N VAL A 22 14.78 1.42 6.61
CA VAL A 22 14.73 1.88 5.20
C VAL A 22 14.77 3.40 5.11
N THR A 23 14.90 3.91 3.90
CA THR A 23 14.95 5.33 3.56
C THR A 23 13.95 5.66 2.45
N GLU A 24 13.82 6.94 2.12
CA GLU A 24 12.99 7.35 0.98
C GLU A 24 13.50 6.82 -0.37
N ALA A 25 14.78 6.46 -0.48
CA ALA A 25 15.36 5.89 -1.69
C ALA A 25 14.85 4.47 -1.98
N ASP A 26 14.32 3.78 -0.97
CA ASP A 26 13.70 2.46 -1.12
C ASP A 26 12.25 2.56 -1.64
N LEU A 27 11.67 3.76 -1.69
CA LEU A 27 10.32 3.96 -2.20
C LEU A 27 10.28 3.96 -3.73
N LEU A 28 9.45 3.09 -4.29
CA LEU A 28 9.24 2.93 -5.72
C LEU A 28 7.93 3.56 -6.21
N CYS A 29 7.33 4.45 -5.40
CA CYS A 29 6.07 5.12 -5.77
C CYS A 29 6.27 6.31 -6.71
N GLY A 30 7.50 6.79 -6.90
CA GLY A 30 7.76 8.05 -7.60
C GLY A 30 7.38 9.26 -6.73
N MET A 31 7.13 10.40 -7.37
CA MET A 31 6.87 11.68 -6.70
C MET A 31 5.88 12.52 -7.49
N HIS A 32 4.97 13.20 -6.79
CA HIS A 32 4.04 14.18 -7.34
C HIS A 32 3.74 15.25 -6.27
N SER A 33 3.10 16.35 -6.65
CA SER A 33 2.64 17.38 -5.70
C SER A 33 1.69 16.78 -4.67
N PRO A 34 1.78 17.11 -3.37
CA PRO A 34 0.79 16.69 -2.37
C PRO A 34 -0.63 17.01 -2.83
N SER A 35 -1.59 16.17 -2.46
CA SER A 35 -3.01 16.42 -2.75
C SER A 35 -3.65 17.36 -1.72
N ASP A 36 -3.00 17.55 -0.58
CA ASP A 36 -3.38 18.59 0.38
C ASP A 36 -3.04 19.98 -0.19
N CYS A 37 -4.07 20.80 -0.40
CA CYS A 37 -3.93 22.09 -1.08
C CYS A 37 -3.03 23.06 -0.31
N GLU A 38 -3.19 23.15 1.01
CA GLU A 38 -2.40 24.06 1.86
C GLU A 38 -0.92 23.67 1.84
N THR A 39 -0.62 22.38 1.97
CA THR A 39 0.74 21.86 1.86
C THR A 39 1.33 22.13 0.47
N ALA A 40 0.57 21.87 -0.59
CA ALA A 40 1.03 22.07 -1.96
C ALA A 40 1.32 23.56 -2.27
N GLU A 41 0.45 24.46 -1.84
CA GLU A 41 0.64 25.91 -2.01
C GLU A 41 1.85 26.41 -1.23
N ARG A 42 1.98 26.01 0.05
CA ARG A 42 3.15 26.33 0.88
C ARG A 42 4.45 25.87 0.22
N MET A 43 4.50 24.63 -0.24
CA MET A 43 5.68 24.08 -0.92
C MET A 43 6.02 24.85 -2.20
N TYR A 44 5.00 25.21 -2.98
CA TYR A 44 5.19 26.00 -4.19
C TYR A 44 5.77 27.39 -3.88
N LEU A 45 5.18 28.12 -2.93
CA LEU A 45 5.63 29.44 -2.50
C LEU A 45 7.04 29.43 -1.91
N ASN A 46 7.42 28.36 -1.23
CA ASN A 46 8.73 28.19 -0.60
C ASN A 46 9.78 27.52 -1.51
N HIS A 47 9.45 27.18 -2.76
CA HIS A 47 10.31 26.42 -3.67
C HIS A 47 10.79 25.07 -3.10
N GLU A 48 9.95 24.39 -2.31
CA GLU A 48 10.24 23.07 -1.77
C GLU A 48 10.07 21.98 -2.83
N ALA A 49 11.01 21.05 -2.88
CA ALA A 49 10.94 19.92 -3.80
C ALA A 49 9.91 18.87 -3.33
N ASN A 50 9.27 18.21 -4.29
CA ASN A 50 8.50 17.00 -4.01
C ASN A 50 9.45 15.87 -3.58
N SER A 51 8.93 14.93 -2.78
CA SER A 51 9.65 13.73 -2.34
C SER A 51 8.73 12.52 -2.41
N PRO A 52 9.27 11.30 -2.63
CA PRO A 52 8.51 10.06 -2.48
C PRO A 52 7.79 9.95 -1.14
N LEU A 53 8.33 10.52 -0.05
CA LEU A 53 7.67 10.53 1.26
C LEU A 53 6.30 11.21 1.24
N ARG A 54 6.11 12.20 0.36
CA ARG A 54 4.84 12.92 0.20
C ARG A 54 3.90 12.33 -0.83
N HIS A 55 4.36 11.35 -1.64
CA HIS A 55 3.48 10.65 -2.56
C HIS A 55 2.35 9.99 -1.79
N ASN A 56 1.11 10.15 -2.24
CA ASN A 56 -0.08 9.63 -1.55
C ASN A 56 -0.13 8.10 -1.37
N CYS A 57 0.86 7.34 -1.85
CA CYS A 57 0.98 5.89 -1.77
C CYS A 57 2.23 5.47 -0.99
N SER A 58 3.04 6.39 -0.48
CA SER A 58 4.28 6.07 0.22
C SER A 58 4.04 5.28 1.51
N GLY A 59 2.89 5.47 2.17
CA GLY A 59 2.43 4.59 3.25
C GLY A 59 2.24 3.13 2.81
N LYS A 60 1.57 2.89 1.68
CA LYS A 60 1.39 1.54 1.09
C LYS A 60 2.74 0.90 0.73
N HIS A 61 3.65 1.66 0.11
CA HIS A 61 4.99 1.19 -0.24
C HIS A 61 5.84 0.88 1.00
N THR A 62 5.75 1.73 2.02
CA THR A 62 6.39 1.49 3.32
C THR A 62 5.87 0.20 3.97
N GLY A 63 4.56 -0.09 3.85
CA GLY A 63 3.99 -1.35 4.30
C GLY A 63 4.55 -2.57 3.56
N MET A 64 4.72 -2.48 2.24
CA MET A 64 5.34 -3.54 1.43
C MET A 64 6.81 -3.78 1.83
N LEU A 65 7.58 -2.71 2.06
CA LEU A 65 8.96 -2.78 2.55
C LEU A 65 9.03 -3.42 3.95
N ALA A 66 8.19 -2.98 4.87
CA ALA A 66 8.10 -3.55 6.21
C ALA A 66 7.76 -5.06 6.16
N HIS A 67 6.83 -5.44 5.29
CA HIS A 67 6.45 -6.84 5.12
C HIS A 67 7.58 -7.68 4.52
N ALA A 68 8.33 -7.14 3.56
CA ALA A 68 9.52 -7.79 3.02
C ALA A 68 10.55 -8.07 4.11
N LEU A 69 10.90 -7.03 4.88
CA LEU A 69 11.91 -7.13 5.95
C LEU A 69 11.50 -8.08 7.06
N LEU A 70 10.25 -8.05 7.50
CA LEU A 70 9.73 -8.97 8.52
C LEU A 70 9.88 -10.45 8.11
N ARG A 71 9.86 -10.72 6.80
CA ARG A 71 9.98 -12.07 6.23
C ARG A 71 11.39 -12.40 5.74
N GLY A 72 12.36 -11.51 5.94
CA GLY A 72 13.72 -11.68 5.41
C GLY A 72 13.79 -11.72 3.88
N LEU A 73 12.85 -11.07 3.21
CA LEU A 73 12.78 -10.98 1.74
C LEU A 73 13.52 -9.74 1.22
N PRO A 74 13.94 -9.73 -0.06
CA PRO A 74 14.52 -8.55 -0.68
C PRO A 74 13.59 -7.33 -0.61
N THR A 75 14.18 -6.15 -0.39
CA THR A 75 13.49 -4.86 -0.52
C THR A 75 13.63 -4.26 -1.91
N ALA A 76 14.47 -4.84 -2.77
CA ALA A 76 14.57 -4.41 -4.16
C ALA A 76 13.36 -4.93 -4.96
N ASP A 77 12.84 -4.11 -5.86
CA ASP A 77 11.83 -4.51 -6.85
C ASP A 77 10.56 -5.14 -6.25
N TYR A 78 10.14 -4.74 -5.03
CA TYR A 78 8.97 -5.30 -4.36
C TYR A 78 7.63 -5.04 -5.08
N ILE A 79 7.62 -4.16 -6.09
CA ILE A 79 6.46 -3.89 -6.94
C ILE A 79 6.35 -4.89 -8.10
N ASN A 80 7.38 -5.69 -8.36
CA ASN A 80 7.35 -6.71 -9.40
C ASN A 80 6.28 -7.75 -9.09
N PRO A 81 5.35 -8.07 -10.02
CA PRO A 81 4.31 -9.06 -9.79
C PRO A 81 4.84 -10.41 -9.33
N LYS A 82 6.07 -10.78 -9.69
CA LYS A 82 6.71 -12.05 -9.29
C LYS A 82 7.37 -11.98 -7.91
N HIS A 83 7.48 -10.79 -7.30
CA HIS A 83 8.04 -10.64 -5.98
C HIS A 83 7.17 -11.35 -4.94
N PRO A 84 7.73 -12.04 -3.93
CA PRO A 84 6.94 -12.78 -2.95
C PRO A 84 5.93 -11.91 -2.18
N ILE A 85 6.22 -10.61 -2.02
CA ILE A 85 5.26 -9.66 -1.43
C ILE A 85 4.03 -9.45 -2.31
N GLN A 86 4.21 -9.30 -3.63
CA GLN A 86 3.07 -9.18 -4.54
C GLN A 86 2.25 -10.47 -4.57
N GLN A 87 2.91 -11.64 -4.60
CA GLN A 87 2.22 -12.93 -4.54
C GLN A 87 1.33 -13.05 -3.29
N THR A 88 1.84 -12.66 -2.11
CA THR A 88 1.04 -12.64 -0.88
C THR A 88 -0.12 -11.64 -0.93
N ILE A 89 0.06 -10.48 -1.57
CA ILE A 89 -1.04 -9.53 -1.79
C ILE A 89 -2.10 -10.14 -2.73
N PHE A 90 -1.68 -10.87 -3.76
CA PHE A 90 -2.59 -11.48 -4.74
C PHE A 90 -3.43 -12.58 -4.10
N GLU A 91 -2.79 -13.46 -3.33
CA GLU A 91 -3.45 -14.50 -2.54
C GLU A 91 -4.43 -13.88 -1.54
N THR A 92 -4.00 -12.84 -0.83
CA THR A 92 -4.85 -12.10 0.12
C THR A 92 -6.07 -11.51 -0.56
N PHE A 93 -5.89 -10.86 -1.70
CA PHE A 93 -6.99 -10.27 -2.44
C PHE A 93 -7.94 -11.34 -2.98
N SER A 94 -7.40 -12.50 -3.38
CA SER A 94 -8.16 -13.66 -3.83
C SER A 94 -9.06 -14.22 -2.74
N GLU A 95 -8.53 -14.41 -1.53
CA GLU A 95 -9.30 -14.86 -0.37
C GLU A 95 -10.43 -13.87 -0.01
N MET A 96 -10.14 -12.57 -0.06
CA MET A 96 -11.13 -11.54 0.31
C MET A 96 -12.25 -11.40 -0.73
N THR A 97 -11.93 -11.57 -2.01
CA THR A 97 -12.89 -11.40 -3.11
C THR A 97 -13.59 -12.70 -3.52
N GLY A 98 -13.02 -13.86 -3.18
CA GLY A 98 -13.45 -15.17 -3.65
C GLY A 98 -13.12 -15.43 -5.13
N ILE A 99 -12.32 -14.57 -5.76
CA ILE A 99 -11.92 -14.72 -7.17
C ILE A 99 -10.54 -15.37 -7.22
N PRO A 100 -10.31 -16.48 -7.93
CA PRO A 100 -8.99 -17.07 -8.09
C PRO A 100 -8.00 -16.09 -8.72
N VAL A 101 -6.74 -16.09 -8.27
CA VAL A 101 -5.68 -15.23 -8.84
C VAL A 101 -5.56 -15.40 -10.37
N SER A 102 -5.75 -16.60 -10.89
CA SER A 102 -5.73 -16.91 -12.32
C SER A 102 -6.85 -16.26 -13.13
N GLU A 103 -7.92 -15.83 -12.48
CA GLU A 103 -9.08 -15.17 -13.12
C GLU A 103 -9.06 -13.65 -12.92
N MET A 104 -8.10 -13.13 -12.16
CA MET A 104 -7.96 -11.69 -11.95
C MET A 104 -7.31 -11.01 -13.15
N ALA A 105 -7.86 -9.86 -13.53
CA ALA A 105 -7.18 -8.95 -14.44
C ALA A 105 -6.25 -8.01 -13.65
N PHE A 106 -5.04 -7.81 -14.15
CA PHE A 106 -4.02 -6.97 -13.54
C PHE A 106 -3.81 -5.69 -14.35
N GLY A 107 -3.63 -4.58 -13.64
CA GLY A 107 -3.19 -3.30 -14.17
C GLY A 107 -1.98 -2.79 -13.40
N THR A 108 -1.50 -1.62 -13.81
CA THR A 108 -0.49 -0.85 -13.07
C THR A 108 -1.15 0.41 -12.53
N ASP A 109 -1.03 0.63 -11.22
CA ASP A 109 -1.50 1.84 -10.53
C ASP A 109 -0.57 3.04 -10.83
N GLY A 110 -1.02 4.27 -10.55
CA GLY A 110 -0.22 5.47 -10.77
C GLY A 110 1.08 5.53 -9.95
N CYS A 111 1.17 4.74 -8.88
CA CYS A 111 2.38 4.55 -8.06
C CYS A 111 3.28 3.39 -8.54
N SER A 112 3.04 2.85 -9.74
CA SER A 112 3.75 1.70 -10.35
C SER A 112 3.49 0.33 -9.70
N ALA A 113 2.74 0.25 -8.60
CA ALA A 113 2.37 -1.02 -7.99
C ALA A 113 1.28 -1.75 -8.82
N PRO A 114 1.21 -3.10 -8.76
CA PRO A 114 0.11 -3.86 -9.36
C PRO A 114 -1.26 -3.48 -8.75
N VAL A 115 -2.30 -3.47 -9.59
CA VAL A 115 -3.70 -3.27 -9.18
C VAL A 115 -4.61 -4.32 -9.82
N PHE A 116 -5.72 -4.62 -9.16
CA PHE A 116 -6.65 -5.68 -9.55
C PHE A 116 -7.94 -5.11 -10.14
N ALA A 117 -8.48 -5.81 -11.13
CA ALA A 117 -9.86 -5.65 -11.57
C ALA A 117 -10.65 -6.94 -11.30
N VAL A 118 -11.76 -6.80 -10.59
CA VAL A 118 -12.70 -7.87 -10.23
C VAL A 118 -14.14 -7.39 -10.44
N PRO A 119 -15.12 -8.29 -10.58
CA PRO A 119 -16.52 -7.90 -10.63
C PRO A 119 -16.92 -7.05 -9.41
N MET A 120 -17.77 -6.04 -9.61
CA MET A 120 -18.23 -5.13 -8.54
C MET A 120 -18.80 -5.89 -7.33
N ARG A 121 -19.53 -6.99 -7.57
CA ARG A 121 -20.07 -7.85 -6.52
C ARG A 121 -18.97 -8.47 -5.64
N ALA A 122 -17.85 -8.89 -6.24
CA ALA A 122 -16.73 -9.48 -5.52
C ALA A 122 -15.98 -8.41 -4.69
N ALA A 123 -15.83 -7.20 -5.23
CA ALA A 123 -15.29 -6.06 -4.47
C ALA A 123 -16.19 -5.70 -3.27
N ALA A 124 -17.50 -5.60 -3.48
CA ALA A 124 -18.47 -5.34 -2.40
C ALA A 124 -18.44 -6.44 -1.33
N TRP A 125 -18.31 -7.71 -1.75
CA TRP A 125 -18.14 -8.84 -0.83
C TRP A 125 -16.87 -8.70 0.02
N ALA A 126 -15.73 -8.34 -0.58
CA ALA A 126 -14.49 -8.13 0.16
C ALA A 126 -14.65 -7.05 1.24
N PHE A 127 -15.33 -5.94 0.95
CA PHE A 127 -15.64 -4.91 1.96
C PHE A 127 -16.58 -5.41 3.06
N ALA A 128 -17.58 -6.23 2.73
CA ALA A 128 -18.43 -6.85 3.75
C ALA A 128 -17.63 -7.74 4.70
N GLN A 129 -16.65 -8.50 4.18
CA GLN A 129 -15.75 -9.32 5.01
C GLN A 129 -14.79 -8.49 5.88
N LEU A 130 -14.45 -7.25 5.49
CA LEU A 130 -13.70 -6.34 6.35
C LEU A 130 -14.54 -5.87 7.54
N ALA A 131 -15.83 -5.60 7.32
CA ALA A 131 -16.76 -5.13 8.36
C ALA A 131 -17.22 -6.25 9.31
N ASP A 132 -17.38 -7.47 8.78
CA ASP A 132 -17.72 -8.67 9.54
C ASP A 132 -16.85 -9.86 9.08
N PRO A 133 -15.67 -10.06 9.69
CA PRO A 133 -14.75 -11.13 9.31
C PRO A 133 -15.15 -12.51 9.89
N GLY A 134 -16.31 -12.63 10.56
CA GLY A 134 -16.68 -13.83 11.31
C GLY A 134 -16.73 -15.12 10.49
N ALA A 135 -16.99 -15.03 9.18
CA ALA A 135 -17.02 -16.16 8.27
C ALA A 135 -15.65 -16.55 7.68
N LEU A 136 -14.62 -15.70 7.81
CA LEU A 136 -13.31 -15.96 7.23
C LEU A 136 -12.53 -17.04 8.01
N PRO A 137 -11.70 -17.85 7.35
CA PRO A 137 -10.80 -18.78 8.01
C PRO A 137 -9.64 -18.05 8.71
N GLU A 138 -8.98 -18.74 9.64
CA GLU A 138 -7.69 -18.27 10.17
C GLU A 138 -6.58 -18.42 9.12
N PRO A 139 -5.58 -17.52 9.10
CA PRO A 139 -5.37 -16.41 10.03
C PRO A 139 -6.13 -15.12 9.67
N ARG A 140 -6.94 -15.13 8.61
CA ARG A 140 -7.54 -13.90 8.04
C ARG A 140 -8.51 -13.23 9.00
N ARG A 141 -9.31 -14.03 9.71
CA ARG A 141 -10.25 -13.54 10.73
C ARG A 141 -9.55 -12.78 11.84
N SER A 142 -8.59 -13.41 12.53
CA SER A 142 -7.88 -12.77 13.64
C SER A 142 -7.07 -11.56 13.18
N ALA A 143 -6.47 -11.59 11.98
CA ALA A 143 -5.75 -10.45 11.42
C ALA A 143 -6.68 -9.23 11.21
N LEU A 144 -7.89 -9.44 10.67
CA LEU A 144 -8.84 -8.35 10.44
C LEU A 144 -9.40 -7.78 11.75
N GLN A 145 -9.72 -8.61 12.73
CA GLN A 145 -10.18 -8.17 14.06
C GLN A 145 -9.13 -7.37 14.84
N HIS A 146 -7.86 -7.48 14.48
CA HIS A 146 -6.79 -6.68 15.09
C HIS A 146 -6.63 -5.30 14.43
N ILE A 147 -6.97 -5.20 13.14
CA ILE A 147 -6.77 -3.98 12.33
C ILE A 147 -8.01 -3.07 12.38
N PHE A 148 -9.21 -3.65 12.39
CA PHE A 148 -10.51 -2.96 12.36
C PHE A 148 -11.29 -3.23 13.63
#